data_AF-A0A7G8IP36-F1
#
_entry.id   AF-A0A7G8IP36-F1
#
_cell.length_a   1.000
_cell.length_b   1.000
_cell.length_c   1.000
_cell.angle_alpha   90.00
_cell.angle_beta   90.00
_cell.angle_gamma   90.00
#
_symmetry.space_group_name_H-M   'P 1'
#
loop_
_entity.id
_entity.type
_entity.pdbx_description
1 polymer ?
#
loop_
_entity_poly.entity_id
_entity_poly.type
_entity_poly.pdbx_seq_one_letter_code
_entity_poly.pdbx_strand_id
1 'polypeptide(L)'
;MVGPDGWCLHFDTGSRRCRIYEKRPDFCRVDSLCSLFGIDDAHADAFAISCCRQQIRSVHGGRSRELRKFERQIRSPRTVR
;
A
#
# COMPACT_ATOMS: atom_id res chain seq x y z
N MET A 1 -7.23 9.08 14.61
CA MET A 1 -7.01 8.16 13.47
C MET A 1 -5.94 7.11 13.76
N VAL A 2 -4.90 7.45 14.53
CA VAL A 2 -3.87 6.52 15.02
C VAL A 2 -4.14 6.20 16.51
N GLY A 3 -3.94 4.94 16.91
CA GLY A 3 -4.07 4.46 18.27
C GLY A 3 -2.80 4.64 19.11
N PRO A 4 -2.82 4.29 20.40
CA PRO A 4 -1.68 4.43 21.30
C PRO A 4 -0.45 3.61 20.89
N ASP A 5 -0.66 2.57 20.08
CA ASP A 5 0.37 1.68 19.51
C ASP A 5 0.98 2.20 18.20
N GLY A 6 0.57 3.38 17.74
CA GLY A 6 1.03 3.96 16.48
C GLY A 6 0.33 3.39 15.25
N TRP A 7 -0.67 2.52 15.40
CA TRP A 7 -1.42 1.92 14.28
C TRP A 7 -2.74 2.63 13.99
N CYS A 8 -3.19 2.56 12.74
CA CYS A 8 -4.50 3.08 12.37
C CYS A 8 -5.63 2.32 13.10
N LEU A 9 -6.51 3.04 13.79
CA LEU A 9 -7.64 2.48 14.54
C LEU A 9 -8.64 1.70 13.65
N HIS A 10 -8.64 1.97 12.34
CA HIS A 10 -9.50 1.31 11.36
C HIS A 10 -8.83 0.14 10.62
N PHE A 11 -7.56 -0.15 10.91
CA PHE A 11 -6.86 -1.28 10.31
C PHE A 11 -7.23 -2.57 11.05
N ASP A 12 -7.78 -3.52 10.31
CA ASP A 12 -8.04 -4.87 10.81
C ASP A 12 -6.81 -5.74 10.63
N THR A 13 -6.11 -6.06 11.72
CA THR A 13 -4.87 -6.84 11.71
C THR A 13 -5.09 -8.30 11.27
N GLY A 14 -6.28 -8.86 11.52
CA GLY A 14 -6.66 -10.20 11.10
C GLY A 14 -6.79 -10.34 9.58
N SER A 15 -7.70 -9.56 8.98
CA SER A 15 -7.92 -9.61 7.52
C SER A 15 -6.93 -8.78 6.70
N ARG A 16 -6.13 -7.92 7.34
CA ARG A 16 -5.26 -6.91 6.72
C ARG A 16 -6.04 -5.94 5.81
N ARG A 17 -7.24 -5.55 6.23
CA ARG A 17 -8.13 -4.62 5.50
C ARG A 17 -8.48 -3.40 6.34
N CYS A 18 -8.84 -2.31 5.67
CA CYS A 18 -9.40 -1.15 6.34
C CYS A 18 -10.91 -1.32 6.51
N ARG A 19 -11.40 -1.12 7.74
CA ARG A 19 -12.82 -1.29 8.09
C ARG A 19 -13.73 -0.20 7.50
N ILE A 20 -13.15 0.91 7.07
CA ILE A 20 -13.88 2.05 6.48
C ILE A 20 -13.49 2.28 5.02
N TYR A 21 -13.24 1.22 4.25
CA TYR A 21 -12.65 1.31 2.91
C TYR A 21 -13.34 2.32 1.99
N GLU A 22 -14.68 2.35 1.95
CA GLU A 22 -15.46 3.30 1.14
C GLU A 22 -15.31 4.76 1.61
N LYS A 23 -15.17 4.96 2.92
CA LYS A 23 -15.03 6.27 3.58
C LYS A 23 -13.56 6.59 3.91
N ARG A 24 -12.63 5.91 3.24
CA ARG A 24 -11.20 6.05 3.51
C ARG A 24 -10.76 7.47 3.12
N PRO A 25 -10.09 8.21 4.03
CA PRO A 25 -9.63 9.57 3.74
C PRO A 25 -8.57 9.56 2.63
N ASP A 26 -8.41 10.69 1.95
CA ASP A 26 -7.58 10.78 0.73
C ASP A 26 -6.12 10.43 1.00
N PHE A 27 -5.56 10.81 2.14
CA PHE A 27 -4.17 10.45 2.50
C PHE A 27 -3.93 8.94 2.63
N CYS A 28 -4.99 8.12 2.77
CA CYS A 28 -4.90 6.66 2.78
C CYS A 28 -5.07 6.04 1.38
N ARG A 29 -5.41 6.83 0.35
CA ARG A 29 -5.59 6.38 -1.03
C ARG A 29 -4.27 6.52 -1.78
N VAL A 30 -3.87 5.46 -2.49
CA VAL A 30 -2.60 5.43 -3.21
C VAL A 30 -2.62 6.41 -4.38
N ASP A 31 -3.76 6.57 -5.04
CA ASP A 31 -3.93 7.52 -6.16
C ASP A 31 -3.67 8.98 -5.71
N SER A 32 -4.01 9.32 -4.47
CA SER A 32 -3.75 10.65 -3.89
C SER A 32 -2.32 10.82 -3.38
N LEU A 33 -1.55 9.72 -3.24
CA LEU A 33 -0.18 9.76 -2.73
C LEU A 33 0.75 10.52 -3.68
N CYS A 34 0.64 10.28 -4.98
CA CYS A 34 1.51 10.89 -5.98
C CYS A 34 1.32 12.41 -6.02
N SER A 35 0.08 12.87 -5.93
CA SER A 35 -0.24 14.31 -5.84
C SER A 35 0.38 14.98 -4.61
N LEU A 36 0.42 14.29 -3.46
CA LEU A 36 1.04 14.82 -2.24
C LEU A 36 2.56 15.05 -2.39
N PHE A 37 3.22 14.28 -3.26
CA PHE A 37 4.66 14.38 -3.51
C PHE A 37 5.01 15.11 -4.82
N GLY A 38 4.01 15.66 -5.52
CA GLY A 38 4.21 16.33 -6.82
C GLY A 38 4.75 15.39 -7.90
N ILE A 39 4.45 14.10 -7.82
CA ILE A 39 4.86 13.08 -8.79
C ILE A 39 3.88 13.11 -9.96
N ASP A 40 4.41 13.20 -11.18
CA ASP A 40 3.65 13.12 -12.42
C ASP A 40 2.91 11.76 -12.52
N ASP A 41 1.66 11.78 -13.00
CA ASP A 41 0.81 10.60 -13.13
C ASP A 41 1.47 9.49 -13.97
N ALA A 42 2.29 9.83 -14.97
CA ALA A 42 3.03 8.87 -15.78
C ALA A 42 4.06 8.06 -14.95
N HIS A 43 4.48 8.58 -13.79
CA HIS A 43 5.42 7.95 -12.88
C HIS A 43 4.75 7.42 -11.59
N ALA A 44 3.45 7.62 -11.44
CA ALA A 44 2.70 7.29 -10.23
C ALA A 44 2.86 5.82 -9.81
N ASP A 45 2.64 4.90 -10.76
CA ASP A 45 2.75 3.46 -10.50
C ASP A 45 4.17 3.06 -10.09
N ALA A 46 5.18 3.55 -10.80
CA ALA A 46 6.58 3.24 -10.51
C ALA A 46 6.98 3.72 -9.10
N PHE A 47 6.53 4.92 -8.73
CA PHE A 47 6.75 5.50 -7.41
C PHE A 47 6.03 4.69 -6.32
N ALA A 48 4.73 4.42 -6.48
CA ALA A 48 3.93 3.66 -5.52
C ALA A 48 4.47 2.23 -5.32
N ILE A 49 4.88 1.55 -6.40
CA ILE A 49 5.51 0.23 -6.36
C ILE A 49 6.83 0.29 -5.58
N SER A 50 7.66 1.31 -5.77
CA SER A 50 8.90 1.49 -5.02
C SER A 50 8.65 1.66 -3.52
N CYS A 51 7.71 2.53 -3.14
CA CYS A 51 7.33 2.74 -1.74
C CYS A 51 6.82 1.44 -1.10
N CYS A 52 5.96 0.70 -1.80
CA CYS A 52 5.45 -0.58 -1.30
C CYS A 52 6.56 -1.63 -1.12
N ARG A 53 7.52 -1.72 -2.06
CA ARG A 53 8.69 -2.61 -1.91
C ARG A 53 9.50 -2.29 -0.67
N GLN A 54 9.80 -1.01 -0.45
CA GLN A 54 10.56 -0.56 0.71
C GLN A 54 9.83 -0.88 2.02
N GLN A 55 8.53 -0.59 2.09
CA GLN A 55 7.74 -0.85 3.29
C GLN A 55 7.64 -2.34 3.60
N ILE A 56 7.34 -3.18 2.60
CA ILE A 56 7.27 -4.64 2.79
C ILE A 56 8.62 -5.18 3.26
N ARG A 57 9.74 -4.70 2.70
CA ARG A 57 11.09 -5.08 3.13
C ARG A 57 11.37 -4.68 4.58
N SER A 58 10.99 -3.48 4.98
CA SER A 58 11.19 -2.97 6.35
C SER A 58 10.38 -3.76 7.37
N VAL A 59 9.14 -4.14 7.03
CA VAL A 59 8.22 -4.80 7.97
C VAL A 59 8.42 -6.32 8.00
N HIS A 60 8.65 -6.95 6.84
CA HIS A 60 8.66 -8.41 6.69
C HIS A 60 10.02 -9.00 6.30
N GLY A 61 10.98 -8.16 5.87
CA GLY A 61 12.29 -8.58 5.39
C GLY A 61 12.37 -8.83 3.87
N GLY A 62 13.59 -8.76 3.34
CA GLY A 62 13.88 -8.84 1.89
C GLY A 62 13.63 -10.19 1.23
N ARG A 63 13.48 -11.28 2.00
CA ARG A 63 13.16 -12.63 1.50
C ARG A 63 11.74 -13.08 1.87
N SER A 64 10.91 -12.17 2.36
CA SER A 64 9.55 -12.45 2.84
C SER A 64 8.64 -13.08 1.79
N ARG A 65 7.61 -13.80 2.25
CA ARG A 65 6.55 -14.33 1.38
C ARG A 65 5.72 -13.19 0.79
N GLU A 66 5.55 -12.12 1.56
CA GLU A 66 4.87 -10.88 1.23
C GLU A 66 5.52 -10.21 0.03
N LEU A 67 6.84 -9.96 0.07
CA LEU A 67 7.54 -9.32 -1.04
C LEU A 67 7.47 -10.19 -2.29
N ARG A 68 7.70 -11.50 -2.17
CA ARG A 68 7.58 -12.43 -3.31
C ARG A 68 6.17 -12.46 -3.90
N LYS A 69 5.12 -12.38 -3.07
CA LYS A 69 3.73 -12.29 -3.53
C LYS A 69 3.48 -10.98 -4.26
N PHE A 70 3.92 -9.86 -3.69
CA PHE A 70 3.80 -8.54 -4.29
C PHE A 70 4.48 -8.47 -5.67
N GLU A 71 5.74 -8.91 -5.78
CA GLU A 71 6.48 -8.93 -7.06
C GLU A 71 5.78 -9.77 -8.14
N ARG A 72 5.10 -10.87 -7.77
CA ARG A 72 4.30 -11.65 -8.72
C ARG A 72 3.06 -10.90 -9.19
N GLN A 73 2.38 -10.19 -8.29
CA GLN A 73 1.15 -9.46 -8.61
C GLN A 73 1.39 -8.27 -9.54
N ILE A 74 2.51 -7.56 -9.39
CA ILE A 74 2.84 -6.43 -10.27
C ILE A 74 3.36 -6.87 -11.65
N ARG A 75 3.93 -8.07 -11.76
CA ARG A 75 4.38 -8.65 -13.05
C ARG A 75 3.25 -9.21 -13.89
N SER A 76 2.19 -9.68 -13.23
CA SER A 76 0.98 -10.19 -13.86
C SER A 76 -0.20 -9.55 -13.15
N PRO A 77 -0.55 -8.30 -13.51
CA PRO A 77 -1.76 -7.69 -13.00
C PRO A 77 -2.89 -8.62 -13.44
N ARG A 78 -3.51 -9.32 -12.46
CA ARG A 78 -4.74 -10.06 -12.73
C ARG A 78 -5.68 -9.04 -13.35
N THR A 79 -6.03 -9.23 -14.62
CA THR A 79 -7.15 -8.53 -15.23
C THR A 79 -8.33 -8.83 -14.32
N VAL A 80 -8.74 -7.83 -13.54
CA VAL A 80 -9.99 -7.88 -12.80
C VAL A 80 -11.06 -7.83 -13.89
N ARG A 81 -11.61 -9.00 -14.23
CA ARG A 81 -12.92 -9.08 -14.87
C ARG A 81 -13.99 -8.80 -13.83
#